data_AF-A0A948Z1J3-F1
#
_entry.id   AF-A0A948Z1J3-F1
#
_cell.length_a   1.000
_cell.length_b   1.000
_cell.length_c   1.000
_cell.angle_alpha   90.00
_cell.angle_beta   90.00
_cell.angle_gamma   90.00
#
_symmetry.space_group_name_H-M   'P 1'
#
loop_
_entity.id
_entity.type
_entity.pdbx_description
1 polymer ?
#
loop_
_entity_poly.entity_id
_entity_poly.type
_entity_poly.pdbx_seq_one_letter_code
_entity_poly.pdbx_strand_id
1 'polypeptide(L)'
;MELGERIKTTRKNQGVTLGILSSATGVGTSTLSKYENRRAKYIPYLNDLCKIAEHLDDITILTDLCCSCPVRKDIISKQFPDLKSPQHDLSLIANRLREEMVEAINTINHLSEQFPETNLKALQNHKEEVLANMEQVIETKLRIDILLFELILSGIFTPTDLQKAKHGRRQEECATNNYDRHSDAR
;
A
#
# COMPACT_ATOMS: atom_id res chain seq x y z
N MET A 1 15.77 -9.34 -3.33
CA MET A 1 15.22 -9.73 -4.65
C MET A 1 15.15 -8.47 -5.48
N GLU A 2 15.55 -8.49 -6.76
CA GLU A 2 15.50 -7.29 -7.60
C GLU A 2 14.13 -7.14 -8.29
N LEU A 3 13.79 -5.89 -8.65
CA LEU A 3 12.51 -5.49 -9.24
C LEU A 3 12.01 -6.42 -10.35
N GLY A 4 12.87 -6.71 -11.34
CA GLY A 4 12.49 -7.57 -12.47
C GLY A 4 12.16 -9.00 -12.08
N GLU A 5 12.93 -9.58 -11.15
CA GLU A 5 12.69 -10.93 -10.64
C GLU A 5 11.46 -10.99 -9.72
N ARG A 6 11.15 -9.89 -9.03
CA ARG A 6 9.92 -9.76 -8.25
C ARG A 6 8.68 -9.76 -9.14
N ILE A 7 8.64 -8.89 -10.14
CA ILE A 7 7.54 -8.84 -11.14
C ILE A 7 7.33 -10.23 -11.75
N LYS A 8 8.42 -10.86 -12.19
CA LYS A 8 8.39 -12.19 -12.82
C LYS A 8 7.88 -13.27 -11.88
N THR A 9 8.35 -13.29 -10.63
CA THR A 9 7.95 -14.27 -9.61
C THR A 9 6.47 -14.11 -9.28
N THR A 10 6.04 -12.89 -8.93
CA THR A 10 4.64 -12.60 -8.56
C THR A 10 3.69 -12.94 -9.71
N ARG A 11 4.02 -12.51 -10.93
CA ARG A 11 3.24 -12.83 -12.13
C ARG A 11 3.10 -14.35 -12.34
N LYS A 12 4.21 -15.09 -12.24
CA LYS A 12 4.20 -16.56 -12.40
C LYS A 12 3.40 -17.26 -11.32
N ASN A 13 3.50 -16.81 -10.07
CA ASN A 13 2.74 -17.38 -8.95
C ASN A 13 1.22 -17.21 -9.14
N GLN A 14 0.79 -16.15 -9.84
CA GLN A 14 -0.61 -15.90 -10.16
C GLN A 14 -1.05 -16.55 -11.49
N GLY A 15 -0.19 -17.30 -12.17
CA GLY A 15 -0.50 -17.90 -13.47
C GLY A 15 -0.70 -16.89 -14.61
N VAL A 16 -0.29 -15.63 -14.40
CA VAL A 16 -0.47 -14.55 -15.37
C VAL A 16 0.62 -14.65 -16.45
N THR A 17 0.25 -14.56 -17.73
CA THR A 17 1.24 -14.50 -18.82
C THR A 17 1.68 -13.06 -19.07
N LEU A 18 2.82 -12.86 -19.74
CA LEU A 18 3.25 -11.52 -20.14
C LEU A 18 2.22 -10.82 -21.04
N GLY A 19 1.52 -11.57 -21.89
CA GLY A 19 0.46 -11.04 -22.74
C GLY A 19 -0.72 -10.51 -21.93
N ILE A 20 -1.18 -11.28 -20.94
CA ILE A 20 -2.28 -10.88 -20.05
C ILE A 20 -1.88 -9.63 -19.25
N LEU A 21 -0.69 -9.63 -18.65
CA LEU A 21 -0.19 -8.48 -17.89
C LEU A 21 -0.07 -7.24 -18.77
N SER A 22 0.41 -7.40 -20.01
CA SER A 22 0.51 -6.31 -20.98
C SER A 22 -0.85 -5.71 -21.33
N SER A 23 -1.84 -6.56 -21.63
CA SER A 23 -3.19 -6.10 -21.93
C SER A 23 -3.85 -5.39 -20.74
N ALA A 24 -3.64 -5.88 -19.53
CA ALA A 24 -4.25 -5.29 -18.33
C ALA A 24 -3.59 -3.97 -17.90
N THR A 25 -2.28 -3.83 -18.09
CA THR A 25 -1.53 -2.64 -17.63
C THR A 25 -1.34 -1.60 -18.74
N GLY A 26 -1.57 -1.97 -20.01
CA GLY A 26 -1.21 -1.14 -21.16
C GLY A 26 0.30 -0.98 -21.37
N VAL A 27 1.13 -1.71 -20.61
CA VAL A 27 2.59 -1.72 -20.79
C VAL A 27 2.93 -2.74 -21.87
N GLY A 28 3.72 -2.36 -22.86
CA GLY A 28 4.08 -3.26 -23.97
C GLY A 28 4.78 -4.54 -23.48
N THR A 29 4.42 -5.69 -24.04
CA THR A 29 5.01 -7.01 -23.71
C THR A 29 6.54 -7.03 -23.80
N SER A 30 7.11 -6.33 -24.80
CA SER A 30 8.57 -6.20 -24.95
C SER A 30 9.21 -5.38 -23.83
N THR A 31 8.50 -4.35 -23.34
CA THR A 31 8.91 -3.53 -22.20
C THR A 31 8.85 -4.34 -20.90
N LEU A 32 7.75 -5.05 -20.64
CA LEU A 32 7.63 -5.95 -19.49
C LEU A 32 8.73 -7.02 -19.49
N SER A 33 9.03 -7.62 -20.64
CA SER A 33 10.13 -8.58 -20.76
C SER A 33 11.49 -7.94 -20.46
N LYS A 34 11.72 -6.68 -20.88
CA LYS A 34 12.94 -5.94 -20.52
C LYS A 34 13.03 -5.67 -19.02
N TYR A 35 11.90 -5.34 -18.37
CA TYR A 35 11.82 -5.16 -16.92
C TYR A 35 12.16 -6.47 -16.20
N GLU A 36 11.50 -7.58 -16.55
CA GLU A 36 11.72 -8.89 -15.90
C GLU A 36 13.15 -9.43 -16.06
N ASN A 37 13.78 -9.19 -17.21
CA ASN A 37 15.09 -9.75 -17.54
C ASN A 37 16.26 -8.79 -17.33
N ARG A 38 16.05 -7.65 -16.64
CA ARG A 38 17.08 -6.62 -16.39
C ARG A 38 17.74 -6.09 -17.67
N ARG A 39 16.99 -6.06 -18.77
CA ARG A 39 17.44 -5.53 -20.07
C ARG A 39 16.95 -4.11 -20.33
N ALA A 40 16.28 -3.51 -19.37
CA ALA A 40 15.87 -2.12 -19.44
C ALA A 40 17.10 -1.21 -19.35
N LYS A 41 17.32 -0.41 -20.40
CA LYS A 41 18.42 0.57 -20.45
C LYS A 41 18.20 1.74 -19.48
N TYR A 42 16.96 1.92 -19.04
CA TYR A 42 16.52 3.00 -18.17
C TYR A 42 15.70 2.42 -17.01
N ILE A 43 15.64 3.18 -15.91
CA ILE A 43 14.76 2.89 -14.77
C ILE A 43 13.31 2.82 -15.29
N PRO A 44 12.53 1.79 -14.95
CA PRO A 44 11.13 1.70 -15.35
C PRO A 44 10.34 2.94 -14.92
N TYR A 45 9.42 3.41 -15.76
CA TYR A 45 8.59 4.54 -15.42
C TYR A 45 7.68 4.21 -14.23
N LEU A 46 7.53 5.16 -13.31
CA LEU A 46 6.72 4.99 -12.10
C LEU A 46 5.28 4.58 -12.45
N ASN A 47 4.68 5.22 -13.46
CA ASN A 47 3.32 4.91 -13.89
C ASN A 47 3.17 3.46 -14.37
N ASP A 48 4.16 2.92 -15.07
CA ASP A 48 4.14 1.51 -15.48
C ASP A 48 4.19 0.59 -14.26
N LEU A 49 5.07 0.91 -13.30
CA LEU A 49 5.23 0.12 -12.09
C LEU A 49 3.99 0.17 -11.19
N CYS A 50 3.31 1.31 -11.08
CA CYS A 50 2.04 1.41 -10.34
C CYS A 50 0.99 0.48 -10.94
N LYS A 51 0.80 0.52 -12.26
CA LYS A 51 -0.17 -0.36 -12.95
C LYS A 51 0.17 -1.83 -12.78
N ILE A 52 1.46 -2.18 -12.85
CA ILE A 52 1.92 -3.56 -12.64
C ILE A 52 1.68 -3.99 -11.20
N ALA A 53 2.01 -3.16 -10.22
CA ALA A 53 1.83 -3.44 -8.80
C ALA A 53 0.35 -3.58 -8.43
N GLU A 54 -0.51 -2.69 -8.93
CA GLU A 54 -1.96 -2.76 -8.77
C GLU A 54 -2.55 -4.04 -9.38
N HIS A 55 -2.17 -4.36 -10.63
CA HIS A 55 -2.71 -5.54 -11.29
C HIS A 55 -2.25 -6.85 -10.63
N LEU A 56 -1.01 -6.90 -10.14
CA LEU A 56 -0.46 -8.07 -9.46
C LEU A 56 -0.76 -8.07 -7.95
N ASP A 57 -1.53 -7.10 -7.43
CA ASP A 57 -1.78 -6.90 -5.99
C ASP A 57 -0.49 -7.05 -5.13
N ASP A 58 0.62 -6.52 -5.63
CA ASP A 58 1.93 -6.65 -5.02
C ASP A 58 2.61 -5.29 -4.96
N ILE A 59 2.29 -4.56 -3.89
CA ILE A 59 2.89 -3.27 -3.56
C ILE A 59 4.42 -3.37 -3.42
N THR A 60 4.97 -4.57 -3.23
CA THR A 60 6.41 -4.74 -3.08
C THR A 60 7.18 -4.57 -4.38
N ILE A 61 6.49 -4.58 -5.53
CA ILE A 61 7.05 -4.18 -6.82
C ILE A 61 7.45 -2.71 -6.81
N LEU A 62 6.73 -1.87 -6.08
CA LEU A 62 7.14 -0.48 -5.86
C LEU A 62 8.30 -0.38 -4.86
N THR A 63 8.58 -1.44 -4.08
CA THR A 63 9.59 -1.42 -3.02
C THR A 63 11.00 -1.20 -3.50
N ASP A 64 11.41 -1.92 -4.53
CA ASP A 64 12.78 -1.87 -5.01
C ASP A 64 13.08 -0.52 -5.70
N LEU A 65 12.07 0.08 -6.35
CA LEU A 65 12.16 1.44 -6.90
C LEU A 65 12.26 2.47 -5.77
N CYS A 66 11.43 2.35 -4.74
CA CYS A 66 11.45 3.23 -3.56
C CYS A 66 12.79 3.15 -2.79
N CYS A 67 13.40 1.97 -2.65
CA CYS A 67 14.70 1.81 -1.99
C CYS A 67 15.86 2.47 -2.76
N SER A 68 15.75 2.53 -4.08
CA SER A 68 16.78 3.06 -4.97
C SER A 68 16.48 4.47 -5.49
N CYS A 69 15.30 5.01 -5.19
CA CYS A 69 14.86 6.34 -5.63
C CYS A 69 15.47 7.46 -4.77
N PRO A 70 16.30 8.34 -5.34
CA PRO A 70 16.85 9.50 -4.62
C PRO A 70 15.75 10.41 -4.07
N VAL A 71 14.64 10.54 -4.81
CA VAL A 71 13.49 11.34 -4.42
C VAL A 71 12.80 10.75 -3.17
N ARG A 72 12.71 9.41 -3.02
CA ARG A 72 12.20 8.83 -1.77
C ARG A 72 13.16 9.09 -0.61
N LYS A 73 14.47 8.96 -0.83
CA LYS A 73 15.46 9.28 0.21
C LYS A 73 15.27 10.72 0.70
N ASP A 74 14.99 11.64 -0.22
CA ASP A 74 14.68 13.04 0.10
C ASP A 74 13.31 13.22 0.77
N ILE A 75 12.26 12.52 0.33
CA ILE A 75 10.91 12.58 0.93
C ILE A 75 10.92 12.01 2.34
N ILE A 76 11.47 10.81 2.56
CA ILE A 76 11.65 10.21 3.90
C ILE A 76 12.47 11.19 4.76
N SER A 77 13.57 11.72 4.22
CA SER A 77 14.41 12.67 4.94
C SER A 77 13.71 13.98 5.34
N LYS A 78 12.66 14.38 4.60
CA LYS A 78 11.89 15.60 4.84
C LYS A 78 10.67 15.34 5.73
N GLN A 79 9.91 14.29 5.44
CA GLN A 79 8.65 13.96 6.13
C GLN A 79 8.88 13.17 7.42
N PHE A 80 9.93 12.37 7.46
CA PHE A 80 10.31 11.54 8.60
C PHE A 80 11.81 11.64 8.87
N PRO A 81 12.31 12.83 9.25
CA PRO A 81 13.75 13.06 9.45
C PRO A 81 14.36 12.12 10.49
N ASP A 82 13.55 11.64 11.43
CA ASP A 82 13.95 10.73 12.51
C ASP A 82 14.18 9.29 12.03
N LEU A 83 13.65 8.94 10.84
CA LEU A 83 13.86 7.65 10.17
C LEU A 83 15.12 7.63 9.29
N LYS A 84 15.97 8.67 9.33
CA LYS A 84 17.22 8.76 8.55
C LYS A 84 18.28 7.74 8.95
N SER A 85 18.24 7.24 10.18
CA SER A 85 19.23 6.32 10.70
C SER A 85 18.84 4.87 10.38
N PRO A 86 19.75 4.05 9.80
CA PRO A 86 19.47 2.69 9.34
C PRO A 86 19.25 1.65 10.46
N GLN A 87 19.01 2.09 11.69
CA GLN A 87 18.54 1.22 12.75
C GLN A 87 17.02 1.29 12.75
N HIS A 88 16.44 0.34 12.03
CA HIS A 88 15.01 0.12 11.92
C HIS A 88 14.39 -0.27 13.29
N ASP A 89 14.28 0.70 14.20
CA ASP A 89 13.61 0.52 15.48
C ASP A 89 12.09 0.39 15.23
N LEU A 90 11.59 -0.83 15.40
CA LEU A 90 10.17 -1.15 15.32
C LEU A 90 9.33 -0.19 16.17
N SER A 91 9.82 0.20 17.34
CA SER A 91 9.12 1.08 18.26
C SER A 91 8.91 2.46 17.64
N LEU A 92 9.92 2.98 16.96
CA LEU A 92 9.86 4.28 16.30
C LEU A 92 8.89 4.24 15.10
N ILE A 93 8.97 3.20 14.27
CA ILE A 93 8.07 3.04 13.11
C ILE A 93 6.63 2.82 13.58
N ALA A 94 6.41 2.01 14.61
CA ALA A 94 5.08 1.75 15.17
C ALA A 94 4.49 3.00 15.84
N ASN A 95 5.29 3.79 16.55
CA ASN A 95 4.84 5.05 17.13
C ASN A 95 4.42 6.04 16.04
N ARG A 96 5.20 6.14 14.96
CA ARG A 96 4.84 7.02 13.84
C ARG A 96 3.59 6.53 13.13
N LEU A 97 3.46 5.22 12.92
CA LEU A 97 2.26 4.62 12.34
C LEU A 97 1.01 4.97 13.16
N ARG A 98 1.12 4.88 14.49
CA ARG A 98 0.04 5.27 15.41
C ARG A 98 -0.32 6.76 15.26
N GLU A 99 0.66 7.65 15.17
CA GLU A 99 0.43 9.10 14.99
C GLU A 99 -0.34 9.39 13.71
N GLU A 100 0.09 8.82 12.58
CA GLU A 100 -0.60 8.99 11.29
C GLU A 100 -2.02 8.41 11.33
N MET A 101 -2.23 7.24 11.97
CA MET A 101 -3.58 6.67 12.11
C MET A 101 -4.50 7.56 12.96
N VAL A 102 -3.98 8.19 14.02
CA VAL A 102 -4.74 9.13 14.84
C VAL A 102 -5.11 10.38 14.04
N GLU A 103 -4.20 10.91 13.21
CA GLU A 103 -4.49 12.03 12.32
C GLU A 103 -5.65 11.69 11.36
N ALA A 104 -5.58 10.53 10.69
CA ALA A 104 -6.65 10.09 9.79
C ALA A 104 -8.00 9.98 10.50
N ILE A 105 -8.02 9.40 11.71
CA ILE A 105 -9.23 9.28 12.53
C ILE A 105 -9.79 10.67 12.85
N ASN A 106 -8.94 11.60 13.27
CA ASN A 106 -9.37 12.95 13.63
C ASN A 106 -9.97 13.71 12.43
N THR A 107 -9.33 13.63 11.25
CA THR A 107 -9.84 14.26 10.03
C THR A 107 -11.18 13.66 9.59
N ILE A 108 -11.33 12.33 9.68
CA ILE A 108 -12.58 11.65 9.33
C ILE A 108 -13.70 12.00 10.33
N ASN A 109 -13.39 12.02 11.63
CA ASN A 109 -14.37 12.43 12.64
C ASN A 109 -14.82 13.87 12.43
N HIS A 110 -13.88 14.77 12.11
CA HIS A 110 -14.20 16.16 11.78
C HIS A 110 -15.17 16.27 10.60
N LEU A 111 -14.91 15.53 9.51
CA LEU A 111 -15.83 15.44 8.38
C LEU A 111 -17.20 14.89 8.77
N SER A 112 -17.24 13.85 9.61
CA SER A 112 -18.49 13.23 10.06
C SER A 112 -19.32 14.17 10.95
N GLU A 113 -18.66 14.97 11.78
CA GLU A 113 -19.31 15.95 12.66
C GLU A 113 -19.83 17.17 11.88
N GLN A 114 -19.06 17.63 10.89
CA GLN A 114 -19.43 18.79 10.08
C GLN A 114 -20.53 18.47 9.05
N PHE A 115 -20.60 17.22 8.57
CA PHE A 115 -21.53 16.82 7.51
C PHE A 115 -22.34 15.57 7.89
N PRO A 116 -23.26 15.66 8.89
CA PRO A 116 -24.17 14.55 9.20
C PRO A 116 -25.05 14.21 7.99
N GLU A 117 -25.39 12.91 7.86
CA GLU A 117 -25.96 12.23 6.67
C GLU A 117 -27.17 12.92 5.99
N THR A 118 -27.83 13.86 6.66
CA THR A 118 -29.08 14.50 6.23
C THR A 118 -28.93 15.72 5.33
N ASN A 119 -27.71 16.20 5.00
CA ASN A 119 -27.56 17.48 4.28
C ASN A 119 -26.66 17.44 3.03
N LEU A 120 -27.10 16.71 1.99
CA LEU A 120 -26.45 16.66 0.66
C LEU A 120 -26.28 18.04 -0.01
N LYS A 121 -27.11 19.05 0.34
CA LYS A 121 -26.96 20.42 -0.17
C LYS A 121 -25.82 21.17 0.51
N ALA A 122 -25.52 20.90 1.78
CA ALA A 122 -24.35 21.45 2.47
C ALA A 122 -23.04 20.93 1.84
N LEU A 123 -22.99 19.64 1.50
CA LEU A 123 -21.85 19.03 0.79
C LEU A 123 -21.52 19.72 -0.55
N GLN A 124 -22.52 20.20 -1.29
CA GLN A 124 -22.28 20.93 -2.54
C GLN A 124 -21.69 22.33 -2.32
N ASN A 125 -22.12 23.02 -1.25
CA ASN A 125 -21.63 24.36 -0.93
C ASN A 125 -20.25 24.35 -0.24
N HIS A 126 -19.88 23.24 0.40
CA HIS A 126 -18.60 23.04 1.09
C HIS A 126 -17.67 22.07 0.34
N LYS A 127 -17.88 21.88 -0.96
CA LYS A 127 -17.15 20.89 -1.76
C LYS A 127 -15.63 21.05 -1.69
N GLU A 128 -15.12 22.28 -1.74
CA GLU A 128 -13.68 22.58 -1.63
C GLU A 128 -13.11 22.19 -0.25
N GLU A 129 -13.86 22.45 0.82
CA GLU A 129 -13.47 22.11 2.19
C GLU A 129 -13.48 20.59 2.41
N VAL A 130 -14.47 19.89 1.88
CA VAL A 130 -14.53 18.41 1.89
C VAL A 130 -13.39 17.82 1.07
N LEU A 131 -13.07 18.40 -0.10
CA LEU A 131 -11.94 17.96 -0.92
C LEU A 131 -10.61 18.13 -0.19
N ALA A 132 -10.37 19.27 0.46
CA ALA A 132 -9.15 19.51 1.22
C ALA A 132 -8.97 18.51 2.39
N ASN A 133 -10.05 18.23 3.13
CA ASN A 133 -10.02 17.22 4.19
C ASN A 133 -9.79 15.81 3.62
N MET A 134 -10.39 15.48 2.47
CA MET A 134 -10.17 14.20 1.80
C MET A 134 -8.75 14.07 1.24
N GLU A 135 -8.16 15.15 0.73
CA GLU A 135 -6.75 15.21 0.35
C GLU A 135 -5.85 14.88 1.55
N GLN A 136 -6.13 15.47 2.72
CA GLN A 136 -5.40 15.15 3.95
C GLN A 136 -5.54 13.67 4.37
N VAL A 137 -6.73 13.07 4.22
CA VAL A 137 -6.93 11.63 4.48
C VAL A 137 -6.11 10.78 3.49
N ILE A 138 -6.09 11.14 2.21
CA ILE A 138 -5.33 10.43 1.18
C ILE A 138 -3.82 10.55 1.44
N GLU A 139 -3.33 11.74 1.81
CA GLU A 139 -1.94 11.94 2.19
C GLU A 139 -1.55 11.13 3.43
N THR A 140 -2.42 11.08 4.44
CA THR A 140 -2.19 10.30 5.65
C THR A 140 -2.15 8.81 5.35
N LYS A 141 -3.04 8.32 4.46
CA LYS A 141 -2.99 6.94 3.96
C LYS A 141 -1.64 6.66 3.28
N LEU A 142 -1.15 7.56 2.44
CA LEU A 142 0.14 7.42 1.78
C LEU A 142 1.28 7.32 2.80
N ARG A 143 1.25 8.14 3.87
CA ARG A 143 2.23 8.09 4.98
C ARG A 143 2.17 6.77 5.74
N ILE A 144 0.97 6.26 6.03
CA ILE A 144 0.75 4.93 6.62
C ILE A 144 1.34 3.83 5.74
N ASP A 145 1.08 3.86 4.44
CA ASP A 145 1.60 2.87 3.48
C ASP A 145 3.15 2.89 3.45
N ILE A 146 3.76 4.09 3.51
CA ILE A 146 5.22 4.26 3.61
C ILE A 146 5.76 3.64 4.91
N LEU A 147 5.09 3.84 6.05
CA LEU A 147 5.54 3.30 7.35
C LEU A 147 5.38 1.78 7.44
N LEU A 148 4.25 1.24 6.97
CA LEU A 148 4.06 -0.21 6.85
C LEU A 148 5.13 -0.85 5.95
N PHE A 149 5.55 -0.10 4.95
CA PHE A 149 6.61 -0.51 4.06
C PHE A 149 8.00 -0.44 4.71
N GLU A 150 8.28 0.54 5.58
CA GLU A 150 9.50 0.54 6.41
C GLU A 150 9.55 -0.67 7.34
N LEU A 151 8.40 -1.13 7.85
CA LEU A 151 8.33 -2.38 8.63
C LEU A 151 8.76 -3.59 7.82
N ILE A 152 8.42 -3.65 6.53
CA ILE A 152 8.89 -4.72 5.63
C ILE A 152 10.42 -4.60 5.42
N LEU A 153 10.92 -3.39 5.19
CA LEU A 153 12.34 -3.15 4.95
C LEU A 153 13.22 -3.38 6.18
N SER A 154 12.66 -3.24 7.38
CA SER A 154 13.35 -3.54 8.63
C SER A 154 13.81 -5.00 8.76
N GLY A 155 13.32 -5.89 7.88
CA GLY A 155 13.60 -7.32 7.91
C GLY A 155 12.87 -8.07 9.03
N ILE A 156 12.07 -7.37 9.85
CA ILE A 156 11.26 -7.94 10.93
C ILE A 156 10.03 -8.65 10.37
N PHE A 157 9.43 -8.09 9.31
CA PHE A 157 8.24 -8.64 8.68
C PHE A 157 8.49 -8.91 7.20
N THR A 158 8.08 -10.09 6.73
CA THR A 158 7.96 -10.33 5.29
C THR A 158 6.64 -9.75 4.77
N PRO A 159 6.53 -9.45 3.46
CA PRO A 159 5.26 -9.09 2.84
C PRO A 159 4.16 -10.14 3.09
N THR A 160 4.55 -11.42 3.17
CA THR A 160 3.66 -12.52 3.49
C THR A 160 3.16 -12.47 4.94
N ASP A 161 3.96 -11.99 5.88
CA ASP A 161 3.54 -11.83 7.29
C ASP A 161 2.50 -10.73 7.46
N LEU A 162 2.63 -9.62 6.74
CA LEU A 162 1.63 -8.55 6.72
C LEU A 162 0.35 -8.98 5.98
N GLN A 163 0.46 -9.75 4.89
CA GLN A 163 -0.70 -10.34 4.21
C GLN A 163 -1.42 -11.38 5.11
N LYS A 164 -0.67 -12.18 5.88
CA LYS A 164 -1.26 -13.06 6.91
C LYS A 164 -1.93 -12.25 8.03
N ALA A 165 -1.38 -11.10 8.42
CA ALA A 165 -2.06 -10.21 9.36
C ALA A 165 -3.39 -9.66 8.79
N LYS A 166 -3.46 -9.42 7.46
CA LYS A 166 -4.64 -8.95 6.73
C LYS A 166 -5.73 -10.03 6.58
N HIS A 167 -5.35 -11.30 6.37
CA HIS A 167 -6.28 -12.39 6.02
C HIS A 167 -6.41 -13.52 7.06
N GLY A 168 -5.38 -13.80 7.85
CA GLY A 168 -5.32 -14.93 8.78
C GLY A 168 -6.26 -14.79 9.98
N ARG A 169 -6.31 -13.60 10.62
CA ARG A 169 -7.20 -13.36 11.76
C ARG A 169 -8.69 -13.34 11.39
N ARG A 170 -9.04 -12.81 10.22
CA ARG A 170 -10.44 -12.78 9.74
C ARG A 170 -10.94 -14.13 9.23
N GLN A 171 -10.06 -15.01 8.73
CA GLN A 171 -10.44 -16.39 8.38
C GLN A 171 -10.63 -17.25 9.63
N GLU A 172 -9.81 -17.08 10.66
CA GLU A 172 -10.00 -17.73 11.96
C GLU A 172 -11.30 -17.26 12.62
N GLU A 173 -11.60 -15.95 12.64
CA GLU A 173 -12.85 -15.39 13.18
C GLU A 173 -14.11 -15.84 12.41
N CYS A 174 -14.03 -16.01 11.08
CA CYS A 174 -15.14 -16.57 10.29
C CYS A 174 -15.30 -18.08 10.50
N ALA A 175 -14.21 -18.81 10.76
CA ALA A 175 -14.25 -20.24 11.04
C ALA A 175 -14.83 -20.52 12.44
N THR A 176 -14.46 -19.76 13.48
CA THR A 176 -15.06 -19.88 14.82
C THR A 176 -16.52 -19.43 14.84
N ASN A 177 -16.87 -18.30 14.20
CA ASN A 177 -18.27 -17.83 14.18
C ASN A 177 -19.21 -18.73 13.36
N ASN A 178 -18.72 -19.55 12.42
CA ASN A 178 -19.54 -20.55 11.73
C ASN A 178 -19.65 -21.88 12.49
N TYR A 179 -18.71 -22.21 13.37
CA TYR A 179 -18.84 -23.38 14.24
C TYR A 179 -19.84 -23.15 15.37
N ASP A 180 -19.87 -21.94 15.95
CA ASP A 180 -20.79 -21.62 17.06
C ASP A 180 -22.26 -21.48 16.63
N ARG A 181 -22.55 -21.21 15.35
CA ARG A 181 -23.95 -21.12 14.86
C ARG A 181 -24.55 -22.46 14.45
N HIS A 182 -23.76 -23.52 14.38
CA HIS A 182 -24.22 -24.86 13.99
C HIS A 182 -24.19 -25.89 15.13
N SER A 183 -23.71 -25.53 16.32
CA SER A 183 -23.76 -26.38 17.51
C SER A 183 -25.06 -26.25 18.33
N ASP A 184 -25.83 -25.18 18.16
CA ASP A 184 -27.06 -24.92 18.95
C ASP A 184 -28.36 -25.34 18.24
N ALA A 185 -28.24 -26.08 17.14
CA ALA A 185 -29.38 -26.65 16.42
C ALA A 185 -29.34 -28.19 16.47
N ARG A 186 -29.43 -28.76 17.68
CA ARG A 186 -29.82 -30.17 17.90
C ARG A 186 -30.67 -30.31 19.15
#